data_AF-A0A1W9QRM8-F1
#
_entry.id   AF-A0A1W9QRM8-F1
#
_cell.length_a   1.000
_cell.length_b   1.000
_cell.length_c   1.000
_cell.angle_alpha   90.00
_cell.angle_beta   90.00
_cell.angle_gamma   90.00
#
_symmetry.space_group_name_H-M   'P 1'
#
loop_
_entity.id
_entity.type
_entity.pdbx_description
1 polymer ?
#
loop_
_entity_poly.entity_id
_entity_poly.type
_entity_poly.pdbx_seq_one_letter_code
_entity_poly.pdbx_strand_id
1 'polypeptide(L)'
;IHPEIRAEQTMLEEKFLAETKEIDKKALALYNNDKSAAIAMLTDYSVKTGDETVKHWLNFYTYLFTKYMDGNIKTKREVPEGYKYVTPNLSQPGYGEDWYRKIVDETGDHFKMPGTPSH
;
A
#
# COMPACT_ATOMS: atom_id res chain seq x y z
N ILE A 1 0.29 8.55 7.23
CA ILE A 1 0.54 7.45 6.25
C ILE A 1 -0.59 6.45 6.38
N HIS A 2 -1.19 6.00 5.27
CA HIS A 2 -2.30 5.02 5.29
C HIS A 2 -1.85 3.71 6.00
N PRO A 3 -2.69 3.05 6.83
CA PRO A 3 -2.27 1.87 7.60
C PRO A 3 -1.63 0.76 6.77
N GLU A 4 -2.17 0.49 5.58
CA GLU A 4 -1.60 -0.53 4.67
C GLU A 4 -0.19 -0.18 4.19
N ILE A 5 0.08 1.11 3.90
CA ILE A 5 1.44 1.56 3.52
C ILE A 5 2.39 1.39 4.70
N ARG A 6 1.94 1.72 5.92
CA ARG A 6 2.76 1.57 7.11
C ARG A 6 3.10 0.11 7.40
N ALA A 7 2.17 -0.81 7.14
CA ALA A 7 2.39 -2.24 7.31
C ALA A 7 3.50 -2.74 6.38
N GLU A 8 3.41 -2.43 5.07
CA GLU A 8 4.44 -2.83 4.10
C GLU A 8 5.81 -2.20 4.39
N GLN A 9 5.83 -0.93 4.78
CA GLN A 9 7.06 -0.25 5.21
C GLN A 9 7.71 -0.96 6.39
N THR A 10 6.93 -1.25 7.44
CA THR A 10 7.44 -1.87 8.67
C THR A 10 7.98 -3.28 8.38
N MET A 11 7.26 -4.06 7.56
CA MET A 11 7.69 -5.40 7.15
C MET A 11 9.04 -5.38 6.41
N LEU A 12 9.23 -4.44 5.48
CA LEU A 12 10.50 -4.29 4.75
C LEU A 12 11.64 -3.84 5.67
N GLU A 13 11.39 -2.87 6.55
CA GLU A 13 12.38 -2.38 7.53
C GLU A 13 12.86 -3.51 8.45
N GLU A 14 11.93 -4.28 9.02
CA GLU A 14 12.25 -5.43 9.88
C GLU A 14 13.04 -6.50 9.14
N LYS A 15 12.64 -6.82 7.89
CA LYS A 15 13.36 -7.74 7.02
C LYS A 15 14.81 -7.29 6.82
N PHE A 16 15.03 -6.03 6.42
CA PHE A 16 16.37 -5.53 6.12
C PHE A 16 17.26 -5.45 7.36
N LEU A 17 16.70 -5.09 8.52
CA LEU A 17 17.45 -5.11 9.78
C LEU A 17 17.95 -6.53 10.11
N ALA A 18 17.11 -7.54 9.92
CA ALA A 18 17.49 -8.94 10.17
C ALA A 18 18.52 -9.44 9.14
N GLU A 19 18.27 -9.20 7.85
CA GLU A 19 19.15 -9.68 6.78
C GLU A 19 20.52 -9.00 6.80
N THR A 20 20.58 -7.68 7.00
CA THR A 20 21.84 -6.93 7.04
C THR A 20 22.78 -7.51 8.09
N LYS A 21 22.26 -7.83 9.29
CA LYS A 21 23.06 -8.43 10.36
C LYS A 21 23.68 -9.77 9.95
N GLU A 22 22.93 -10.62 9.26
CA GLU A 22 23.43 -11.92 8.81
C GLU A 22 24.38 -11.81 7.62
N ILE A 23 24.12 -10.89 6.70
CA ILE A 23 24.98 -10.60 5.55
C ILE A 23 26.32 -10.03 6.01
N ASP A 24 26.32 -9.07 6.94
CA ASP A 24 27.54 -8.48 7.50
C ASP A 24 28.42 -9.54 8.18
N LYS A 25 27.81 -10.43 8.97
CA LYS A 25 28.52 -11.54 9.61
C LYS A 25 29.18 -12.47 8.59
N LYS A 26 28.47 -12.82 7.52
CA LYS A 26 29.00 -13.67 6.45
C LYS A 26 30.10 -12.96 5.66
N ALA A 27 29.90 -11.70 5.32
CA ALA A 27 30.87 -10.89 4.59
C ALA A 27 32.16 -10.72 5.40
N LEU A 28 32.08 -10.48 6.71
CA LEU A 28 33.24 -10.40 7.59
C LEU A 28 34.02 -11.72 7.64
N ALA A 29 33.31 -12.86 7.71
CA ALA A 29 33.95 -14.17 7.68
C ALA A 29 34.64 -14.45 6.33
N LEU A 30 34.03 -14.05 5.21
CA LEU A 30 34.67 -14.14 3.89
C LEU A 30 35.86 -13.21 3.76
N TYR A 31 35.78 -11.98 4.28
CA TYR A 31 36.80 -10.95 4.09
C TYR A 31 38.19 -11.38 4.56
N ASN A 32 38.24 -12.17 5.63
CA ASN A 32 39.49 -12.70 6.19
C ASN A 32 40.17 -13.74 5.28
N ASN A 33 39.43 -14.38 4.37
CA ASN A 33 39.93 -15.42 3.47
C ASN A 33 40.03 -14.91 2.02
N ASP A 34 38.98 -14.25 1.53
CA ASP A 34 38.85 -13.70 0.20
C ASP A 34 38.07 -12.38 0.24
N LYS A 35 38.82 -11.28 0.23
CA LYS A 35 38.29 -9.92 0.24
C LYS A 35 37.44 -9.61 -1.00
N SER A 36 37.81 -10.12 -2.18
CA SER A 36 37.08 -9.87 -3.42
C SER A 36 35.72 -10.55 -3.39
N ALA A 37 35.66 -11.78 -2.89
CA ALA A 37 34.40 -12.51 -2.71
C ALA A 37 33.48 -11.82 -1.68
N ALA A 38 34.02 -11.28 -0.59
CA ALA A 38 33.23 -10.52 0.38
C ALA A 38 32.60 -9.25 -0.23
N ILE A 39 33.38 -8.48 -1.02
CA ILE A 39 32.88 -7.28 -1.70
C ILE A 39 31.81 -7.63 -2.73
N ALA A 40 32.03 -8.69 -3.53
CA ALA A 40 31.06 -9.18 -4.49
C ALA A 40 29.74 -9.58 -3.81
N MET A 41 29.80 -10.32 -2.70
CA MET A 41 28.62 -10.72 -1.93
C MET A 41 27.82 -9.52 -1.41
N LEU A 42 28.48 -8.50 -0.84
CA LEU A 42 27.81 -7.29 -0.35
C LEU A 42 27.17 -6.50 -1.49
N THR A 43 27.85 -6.42 -2.63
CA THR A 43 27.35 -5.74 -3.83
C THR A 43 26.11 -6.45 -4.37
N ASP A 44 26.18 -7.77 -4.54
CA ASP A 44 25.07 -8.59 -5.02
C ASP A 44 23.86 -8.50 -4.10
N TYR A 45 24.07 -8.57 -2.78
CA TYR A 45 23.00 -8.38 -1.80
C TYR A 45 22.34 -7.00 -1.95
N SER A 46 23.14 -5.94 -2.03
CA SER A 46 22.64 -4.56 -2.09
C SER A 46 21.83 -4.31 -3.37
N VAL A 47 22.36 -4.74 -4.52
CA VAL A 47 21.68 -4.60 -5.82
C VAL A 47 20.37 -5.38 -5.83
N LYS A 48 20.42 -6.67 -5.45
CA LYS A 48 19.23 -7.52 -5.39
C LYS A 48 18.16 -6.95 -4.46
N THR A 49 18.56 -6.49 -3.27
CA THR A 49 17.64 -5.92 -2.29
C THR A 49 16.99 -4.65 -2.82
N GLY A 50 17.76 -3.78 -3.47
CA GLY A 50 17.23 -2.57 -4.13
C GLY A 50 16.20 -2.92 -5.21
N ASP A 51 16.53 -3.83 -6.12
CA ASP A 51 15.64 -4.26 -7.21
C ASP A 51 14.36 -4.90 -6.68
N GLU A 52 14.47 -5.78 -5.69
CA GLU A 52 13.32 -6.41 -5.03
C GLU A 52 12.43 -5.38 -4.33
N THR A 53 13.02 -4.38 -3.68
CA THR A 53 12.28 -3.30 -2.99
C THR A 53 11.47 -2.49 -3.98
N VAL A 54 12.07 -2.06 -5.10
CA VAL A 54 11.37 -1.31 -6.14
C VAL A 54 10.24 -2.14 -6.73
N LYS A 55 10.50 -3.41 -7.05
CA LYS A 55 9.48 -4.33 -7.57
C LYS A 55 8.33 -4.54 -6.59
N HIS A 56 8.63 -4.66 -5.30
CA HIS A 56 7.63 -4.78 -4.24
C HIS A 56 6.70 -3.57 -4.21
N TRP A 57 7.26 -2.36 -4.19
CA TRP A 57 6.47 -1.13 -4.19
C TRP A 57 5.65 -0.92 -5.47
N LEU A 58 6.16 -1.31 -6.63
CA LEU A 58 5.40 -1.26 -7.89
C LEU A 58 4.18 -2.21 -7.87
N ASN A 59 4.36 -3.42 -7.34
CA ASN A 59 3.26 -4.37 -7.17
C ASN A 59 2.24 -3.86 -6.15
N PHE A 60 2.72 -3.33 -5.03
CA PHE A 60 1.85 -2.78 -3.99
C PHE A 60 1.11 -1.53 -4.46
N TYR A 61 1.74 -0.68 -5.27
CA TYR A 61 1.07 0.43 -5.94
C TYR A 61 -0.08 -0.07 -6.82
N THR A 62 0.14 -1.14 -7.60
CA THR A 62 -0.92 -1.71 -8.46
C THR A 62 -2.10 -2.21 -7.61
N TYR A 63 -1.82 -2.83 -6.46
CA TYR A 63 -2.84 -3.22 -5.49
C TYR A 63 -3.62 -2.00 -4.95
N LEU A 64 -2.93 -0.97 -4.46
CA LEU A 64 -3.60 0.23 -3.93
C LEU A 64 -4.39 0.98 -5.00
N PHE A 65 -3.81 1.14 -6.19
CA PHE A 65 -4.46 1.79 -7.32
C PHE A 65 -5.77 1.08 -7.67
N THR A 66 -5.73 -0.23 -7.88
CA THR A 66 -6.95 -1.00 -8.21
C THR A 66 -7.99 -1.00 -7.09
N LYS A 67 -7.56 -0.92 -5.84
CA LYS A 67 -8.43 -0.87 -4.66
C LYS A 67 -9.16 0.47 -4.48
N TYR A 68 -8.48 1.59 -4.77
CA TYR A 68 -8.94 2.94 -4.40
C TYR A 68 -9.14 3.91 -5.59
N MET A 69 -9.01 3.45 -6.84
CA MET A 69 -8.92 4.30 -8.05
C MET A 69 -10.01 5.36 -8.26
N ASP A 70 -11.24 5.13 -7.79
CA ASP A 70 -12.42 5.94 -8.14
C ASP A 70 -13.19 6.46 -6.92
N GLY A 71 -12.56 6.44 -5.73
CA GLY A 71 -13.19 6.85 -4.47
C GLY A 71 -14.06 5.76 -3.83
N ASN A 72 -14.36 4.65 -4.53
CA ASN A 72 -14.86 3.44 -3.88
C ASN A 72 -13.70 2.60 -3.34
N ILE A 73 -14.02 1.71 -2.40
CA ILE A 73 -13.07 0.73 -1.87
C ILE A 73 -13.44 -0.65 -2.42
N LYS A 74 -12.53 -1.22 -3.21
CA LYS A 74 -12.70 -2.52 -3.88
C LYS A 74 -11.84 -3.58 -3.21
N THR A 75 -12.47 -4.51 -2.49
CA THR A 75 -11.74 -5.61 -1.82
C THR A 75 -11.93 -6.93 -2.56
N LYS A 76 -10.85 -7.71 -2.68
CA LYS A 76 -10.88 -9.04 -3.30
C LYS A 76 -11.85 -9.96 -2.55
N ARG A 77 -12.58 -10.79 -3.30
CA ARG A 77 -13.37 -11.91 -2.77
C ARG A 77 -12.97 -13.20 -3.48
N GLU A 78 -13.28 -14.33 -2.85
CA GLU A 78 -13.01 -15.65 -3.44
C GLU A 78 -13.80 -15.83 -4.72
N VAL A 79 -13.15 -16.46 -5.71
CA VAL A 79 -13.79 -16.81 -6.98
C VAL A 79 -14.58 -18.12 -6.73
N PRO A 80 -15.89 -18.15 -6.96
CA PRO A 80 -16.68 -19.37 -6.78
C PRO A 80 -16.21 -20.48 -7.71
N GLU A 81 -16.42 -21.74 -7.31
CA GLU A 81 -16.08 -22.91 -8.13
C GLU A 81 -16.77 -22.83 -9.50
N GLY A 82 -16.04 -23.16 -10.56
CA GLY A 82 -16.52 -23.07 -11.94
C GLY A 82 -16.44 -21.67 -12.58
N TYR A 83 -16.03 -20.63 -11.84
CA TYR A 83 -15.82 -19.29 -12.38
C TYR A 83 -14.34 -18.98 -12.59
N LYS A 84 -14.03 -18.26 -13.68
CA LYS A 84 -12.67 -17.75 -13.93
C LYS A 84 -12.37 -16.47 -13.15
N TYR A 85 -13.39 -15.62 -12.98
CA TYR A 85 -13.28 -14.31 -12.34
C TYR A 85 -14.52 -14.01 -11.50
N VAL A 86 -14.35 -13.07 -10.59
CA VAL A 86 -15.40 -12.59 -9.69
C VAL A 86 -15.27 -11.08 -9.52
N THR A 87 -16.38 -10.36 -9.43
CA THR A 87 -16.36 -8.93 -9.09
C THR A 87 -15.84 -8.72 -7.66
N PRO A 88 -15.17 -7.61 -7.32
CA PRO A 88 -14.76 -7.35 -5.95
C PRO A 88 -15.98 -7.05 -5.06
N ASN A 89 -15.80 -7.15 -3.74
CA ASN A 89 -16.72 -6.48 -2.80
C ASN A 89 -16.49 -4.97 -2.90
N LEU A 90 -17.59 -4.21 -2.91
CA LEU A 90 -17.57 -2.76 -3.11
C LEU A 90 -18.10 -2.04 -1.87
N SER A 91 -17.35 -1.06 -1.37
CA SER A 91 -17.80 -0.09 -0.36
C SER A 91 -17.74 1.32 -0.93
N GLN A 92 -18.81 2.10 -0.71
CA GLN A 92 -18.99 3.44 -1.27
C GLN A 92 -19.21 4.45 -0.14
N PRO A 93 -18.15 4.82 0.61
CA PRO A 93 -18.30 5.62 1.84
C PRO A 93 -18.82 7.04 1.61
N GLY A 94 -18.87 7.51 0.36
CA GLY A 94 -19.23 8.89 0.05
C GLY A 94 -18.09 9.86 0.40
N TYR A 95 -18.40 11.15 0.40
CA TYR A 95 -17.43 12.16 0.80
C TYR A 95 -17.36 12.28 2.33
N GLY A 96 -16.25 12.83 2.84
CA GLY A 96 -16.13 13.14 4.27
C GLY A 96 -17.10 14.23 4.70
N GLU A 97 -17.44 14.25 5.99
CA GLU A 97 -18.35 15.25 6.56
C GLU A 97 -17.90 16.69 6.27
N ASP A 98 -16.60 16.97 6.34
CA ASP A 98 -16.05 18.30 6.06
C ASP A 98 -16.36 18.79 4.64
N TRP A 99 -16.39 17.87 3.66
CA TRP A 99 -16.77 18.20 2.29
C TRP A 99 -18.25 18.53 2.19
N TYR A 100 -19.10 17.74 2.86
CA TYR A 100 -20.53 18.04 2.92
C TYR A 100 -20.81 19.37 3.62
N ARG A 101 -20.10 19.67 4.72
CA ARG A 101 -20.18 20.98 5.42
C ARG A 101 -19.79 22.12 4.49
N LYS A 102 -18.66 21.98 3.79
CA LYS A 102 -18.21 22.97 2.80
C LYS A 102 -19.27 23.24 1.72
N ILE A 103 -19.89 22.20 1.18
CA ILE A 103 -20.96 22.36 0.19
C ILE A 103 -22.13 23.17 0.77
N VAL A 104 -22.58 22.85 1.99
CA VAL A 104 -23.67 23.57 2.64
C VAL A 104 -23.30 25.03 2.88
N ASP A 105 -22.08 25.30 3.35
CA ASP A 105 -21.60 26.66 3.62
C ASP A 105 -21.51 27.51 2.33
N GLU A 106 -21.07 26.91 1.21
CA GLU A 106 -20.92 27.62 -0.08
C GLU A 106 -22.24 27.82 -0.83
N THR A 107 -23.24 26.96 -0.60
CA THR A 107 -24.51 26.98 -1.34
C THR A 107 -25.67 27.63 -0.57
N GLY A 108 -25.45 27.98 0.70
CA GLY A 108 -26.42 28.68 1.54
C GLY A 108 -27.73 27.91 1.69
N ASP A 109 -28.83 28.53 1.23
CA ASP A 109 -30.17 27.98 1.42
C ASP A 109 -30.56 26.90 0.40
N HIS A 110 -29.68 26.57 -0.56
CA HIS A 110 -29.99 25.65 -1.66
C HIS A 110 -30.52 24.28 -1.20
N PHE A 111 -29.99 23.74 -0.10
CA PHE A 111 -30.38 22.44 0.45
C PHE A 111 -31.40 22.52 1.60
N LYS A 112 -31.88 23.73 1.95
CA LYS A 112 -32.93 23.86 2.97
C LYS A 112 -34.25 23.37 2.38
N MET A 113 -34.91 22.44 3.05
CA MET A 113 -36.28 22.06 2.71
C MET A 113 -37.23 23.20 3.10
N PRO A 114 -37.93 23.85 2.15
CA PRO A 114 -38.99 24.79 2.51
C PRO A 114 -40.11 24.00 3.20
N GLY A 115 -40.52 24.44 4.39
CA GLY A 115 -41.55 23.76 5.16
C GLY A 115 -42.83 23.61 4.34
N THR A 116 -43.36 22.39 4.25
CA THR A 116 -44.65 22.15 3.63
C THR A 116 -45.70 22.94 4.42
N PRO A 117 -46.53 23.79 3.79
CA PRO A 117 -47.68 24.37 4.47
C PRO A 117 -48.56 23.22 4.95
N SER A 118 -48.76 23.14 6.27
CA SER A 118 -49.76 22.25 6.86
C SER A 118 -51.13 22.80 6.48
N HIS A 119 -51.92 22.01 5.75
CA HIS A 119 -53.35 22.24 5.56
C HIS A 119 -54.14 21.59 6.69
#